data_AF-A0A850QH83-F1
#
_entry.id   AF-A0A850QH83-F1
#
_cell.length_a   1.000
_cell.length_b   1.000
_cell.length_c   1.000
_cell.angle_alpha   90.00
_cell.angle_beta   90.00
_cell.angle_gamma   90.00
#
_symmetry.space_group_name_H-M   'P 1'
#
loop_
_entity.id
_entity.type
_entity.pdbx_description
1 polymer ?
#
loop_
_entity_poly.entity_id
_entity_poly.type
_entity_poly.pdbx_seq_one_letter_code
_entity_poly.pdbx_strand_id
1 'polypeptide(L)' 'MKDYKDNATLELPGFAEPAFAEPEVRKNSGQTKRNRTTRQEQLDLLAALGPTDLSGLPAWVNDDNTDLTGLPVWR' A
#
# COMPACT_ATOMS: atom_id res chain seq x y z
N MET A 1 -35.94 -34.01 7.71
CA MET A 1 -34.56 -34.02 8.24
C MET A 1 -33.92 -32.72 7.79
N LYS A 2 -33.43 -31.89 8.72
CA LYS A 2 -32.85 -30.59 8.40
C LYS A 2 -31.34 -30.76 8.46
N ASP A 3 -30.70 -30.87 7.30
CA ASP A 3 -29.25 -31.03 7.22
C ASP A 3 -28.60 -29.76 7.75
N TYR A 4 -28.09 -29.85 8.98
CA TYR A 4 -27.32 -28.78 9.61
C TYR A 4 -25.95 -28.79 8.95
N LYS A 5 -25.70 -27.83 8.07
CA LYS A 5 -24.37 -27.60 7.52
C LYS A 5 -23.51 -27.07 8.66
N ASP A 6 -22.62 -27.90 9.16
CA ASP A 6 -21.59 -27.50 10.12
C ASP A 6 -20.64 -26.51 9.44
N ASN A 7 -20.92 -25.21 9.60
CA ASN A 7 -19.95 -24.16 9.31
C ASN A 7 -18.96 -24.11 10.47
N ALA A 8 -18.07 -25.10 10.55
CA ALA A 8 -16.95 -25.08 11.47
C ALA A 8 -15.90 -24.08 10.94
N THR A 9 -16.15 -22.79 11.17
CA THR A 9 -15.11 -21.77 11.06
C THR A 9 -14.11 -22.04 12.17
N LEU A 10 -13.00 -22.71 11.82
CA LEU A 10 -11.88 -22.93 12.73
C LEU A 10 -11.23 -21.57 13.03
N GLU A 11 -11.66 -20.95 14.13
CA GLU A 11 -11.04 -19.74 14.68
C GLU A 11 -9.64 -20.10 15.19
N LEU A 12 -8.62 -19.85 14.36
CA LEU A 12 -7.23 -20.00 14.74
C LEU A 12 -6.86 -18.88 15.74
N PRO A 13 -6.21 -19.20 16.88
CA PRO A 13 -5.77 -18.18 17.82
C PRO A 13 -4.81 -17.20 17.13
N GLY A 14 -5.26 -15.95 16.97
CA GLY A 14 -4.53 -14.88 16.27
C GLY A 14 -5.04 -14.53 14.88
N PHE A 15 -6.09 -15.19 14.37
CA PHE A 15 -6.63 -15.00 13.02
C PHE A 15 -8.06 -14.44 12.99
N ALA A 16 -8.44 -13.70 14.03
CA ALA A 16 -9.68 -12.95 14.02
C ALA A 16 -9.64 -11.91 12.88
N GLU A 17 -10.72 -11.81 12.10
CA GLU A 17 -10.86 -10.76 11.10
C GLU A 17 -10.65 -9.40 11.79
N PRO A 18 -9.74 -8.54 11.30
CA PRO A 18 -9.57 -7.22 11.88
C PRO A 18 -10.89 -6.48 11.71
N ALA A 19 -11.57 -6.18 12.82
CA ALA A 19 -12.76 -5.35 12.80
C ALA A 19 -12.40 -4.05 12.07
N PHE A 20 -13.04 -3.82 10.91
CA PHE A 20 -12.88 -2.59 10.16
C PHE A 20 -13.43 -1.45 11.04
N ALA A 21 -12.54 -0.82 11.80
CA ALA A 21 -12.89 0.31 12.63
C ALA A 21 -13.23 1.47 11.69
N GLU A 22 -14.50 1.81 11.58
CA GLU A 22 -14.91 3.05 10.93
C GLU A 22 -14.18 4.20 11.62
N PRO A 23 -13.49 5.08 10.88
CA PRO A 23 -12.73 6.16 11.49
C PRO A 23 -13.69 7.05 12.27
N GLU A 24 -13.46 7.21 13.58
CA GLU A 24 -14.23 8.12 14.42
C GLU A 24 -14.10 9.55 13.85
N VAL A 25 -15.13 10.02 13.16
CA VAL A 25 -15.20 11.40 12.68
C VAL A 25 -15.44 12.31 13.89
N ARG A 26 -14.36 12.67 14.58
CA ARG A 26 -14.40 13.70 15.61
C ARG A 26 -14.71 15.03 14.93
N LYS A 27 -15.91 15.56 15.16
CA LYS A 27 -16.26 16.93 14.78
C LYS A 27 -15.38 17.88 15.57
N ASN A 28 -14.33 18.42 14.93
CA ASN A 28 -13.49 19.45 15.53
C ASN A 28 -14.34 20.70 15.81
N SER A 29 -14.67 20.95 17.08
CA SER A 29 -15.39 22.14 17.54
C SER A 29 -14.45 23.29 17.97
N GLY A 30 -13.24 23.35 17.40
CA GLY A 30 -12.25 24.38 17.71
C GLY A 30 -12.23 25.47 16.64
N GLN A 31 -12.32 26.74 17.07
CA GLN A 31 -12.08 27.92 16.22
C GLN A 31 -10.81 27.73 15.39
N THR A 32 -10.96 27.74 14.05
CA THR A 32 -9.83 27.70 13.11
C THR A 32 -8.95 28.93 13.32
N LYS A 33 -7.90 28.77 14.13
CA LYS A 33 -6.70 29.59 13.96
C LYS A 33 -6.19 29.29 12.57
N ARG A 34 -6.07 30.34 11.74
CA ARG A 34 -5.59 30.26 10.36
C ARG A 34 -4.11 29.84 10.40
N ASN A 35 -3.89 28.55 10.58
CA ASN A 35 -2.56 27.96 10.59
C ASN A 35 -1.97 28.20 9.21
N ARG A 36 -0.71 28.67 9.16
CA ARG A 36 0.08 28.67 7.93
C ARG A 36 -0.08 27.30 7.31
N THR A 37 -0.63 27.25 6.10
CA THR A 37 -0.81 26.03 5.34
C THR A 37 0.57 25.44 5.13
N THR A 38 0.94 24.46 5.95
CA THR A 38 2.09 23.61 5.69
C THR A 38 1.81 22.93 4.36
N ARG A 39 2.62 23.26 3.36
CA ARG A 39 2.51 22.70 2.03
C ARG A 39 2.89 21.22 2.15
N GLN A 40 1.88 20.36 2.10
CA GLN A 40 2.08 18.92 1.97
C GLN A 40 2.37 18.64 0.50
N GLU A 41 3.52 18.06 0.22
CA GLU A 41 3.87 17.59 -1.11
C GLU A 41 3.86 16.06 -1.09
N GLN A 42 3.23 15.46 -2.10
CA GLN A 42 3.29 14.02 -2.31
C GLN A 42 4.68 13.70 -2.84
N LEU A 43 5.45 12.91 -2.08
CA LEU A 43 6.73 12.40 -2.55
C LEU A 43 6.48 11.38 -3.66
N ASP A 44 7.18 11.55 -4.77
CA ASP A 44 7.25 10.53 -5.81
C ASP A 44 8.26 9.46 -5.38
N LEU A 45 7.77 8.44 -4.68
CA LEU A 45 8.58 7.35 -4.14
C LEU A 45 9.23 6.49 -5.24
N LEU A 46 8.68 6.52 -6.45
CA LEU A 46 9.15 5.72 -7.57
C LEU A 46 10.11 6.49 -8.49
N ALA A 47 10.29 7.80 -8.28
CA ALA A 47 11.20 8.62 -9.08
C ALA A 47 12.64 8.08 -9.14
N ALA A 48 13.11 7.41 -8.08
CA ALA A 48 14.45 6.81 -8.04
C ALA A 48 14.59 5.54 -8.90
N LEU A 49 13.48 4.88 -9.25
CA LEU A 49 13.46 3.63 -10.02
C LEU A 49 13.46 3.87 -11.54
N GLY A 50 13.36 5.13 -11.98
CA GLY A 50 13.39 5.50 -13.40
C GLY A 50 12.00 5.70 -14.01
N PRO A 51 11.89 5.71 -15.35
CA PRO A 51 10.64 5.99 -16.04
C PRO A 51 9.58 4.91 -15.77
N THR A 52 8.33 5.33 -15.59
CA THR A 52 7.20 4.41 -15.43
C THR A 52 6.48 4.19 -16.76
N ASP A 53 5.95 2.99 -16.98
CA ASP A 53 5.08 2.70 -18.12
C ASP A 53 3.64 3.19 -17.88
N LEU A 54 2.73 2.88 -18.82
CA LEU A 54 1.30 3.23 -18.72
C LEU A 54 0.58 2.56 -17.54
N SER A 55 1.14 1.51 -16.95
CA SER A 55 0.61 0.85 -15.76
C SER A 55 1.03 1.53 -14.45
N GLY A 56 1.98 2.47 -14.51
CA GLY A 56 2.56 3.13 -13.34
C GLY A 56 3.64 2.30 -12.65
N LEU A 57 4.08 1.20 -13.27
CA LEU A 57 5.22 0.41 -12.81
C LEU A 57 6.51 0.90 -13.47
N PRO A 58 7.68 0.72 -12.82
CA PRO A 58 8.96 1.01 -13.45
C PRO A 58 9.10 0.25 -14.77
N ALA A 59 9.37 0.97 -15.85
CA ALA A 59 9.60 0.38 -17.16
C ALA A 59 10.91 -0.40 -17.11
N TRP A 60 10.84 -1.70 -17.39
CA TRP A 60 12.01 -2.57 -17.45
C TRP A 60 12.77 -2.26 -18.74
N VAL A 61 13.93 -1.61 -18.60
CA VAL A 61 14.85 -1.34 -19.70
C VAL A 61 15.92 -2.42 -19.69
N ASN A 62 16.23 -2.96 -20.88
CA ASN A 62 17.34 -3.89 -21.03
C ASN A 62 18.66 -3.10 -20.92
N ASP A 63 19.44 -3.38 -19.88
CA ASP A 63 20.71 -2.71 -19.60
C ASP A 63 21.87 -3.68 -19.83
N ASP A 64 22.85 -3.27 -20.63
CA ASP A 64 24.02 -4.07 -21.00
C ASP A 64 24.93 -4.40 -19.79
N ASN A 65 24.81 -3.65 -18.70
CA ASN A 65 25.55 -3.90 -17.46
C ASN A 65 24.82 -4.83 -16.49
N THR A 66 23.61 -5.25 -16.83
CA THR A 66 22.73 -6.01 -15.96
C THR A 66 22.39 -7.34 -16.61
N ASP A 67 22.52 -8.45 -15.88
CA ASP A 67 22.19 -9.76 -16.40
C ASP A 67 20.67 -9.99 -16.52
N LEU A 68 20.26 -11.15 -17.02
CA LEU A 68 18.85 -11.52 -17.18
C LEU A 68 18.06 -11.54 -15.85
N THR A 69 18.74 -11.53 -14.70
CA THR A 69 18.13 -11.51 -13.36
C THR A 69 18.00 -10.11 -12.78
N GLY A 70 18.55 -9.09 -13.44
CA GLY A 70 18.58 -7.73 -12.90
C GLY A 70 19.80 -7.46 -12.01
N LEU A 71 20.80 -8.34 -11.99
CA LEU A 71 22.01 -8.18 -11.19
C LEU A 71 23.17 -7.59 -12.02
N PRO A 72 24.03 -6.76 -11.42
CA PRO A 72 25.16 -6.18 -12.13
C PRO A 72 26.14 -7.25 -12.59
N VAL A 73 26.58 -7.18 -13.85
CA VAL A 73 27.62 -8.03 -14.42
C VAL A 73 28.98 -7.52 -13.96
N TRP A 74 29.72 -8.33 -13.21
CA TRP A 74 31.06 -7.97 -12.75
C TRP A 74 32.09 -8.46 -13.79
N ARG A 75 32.86 -7.52 -14.36
CA ARG A 75 33.96 -7.79 -15.31
C ARG A 75 35.32 -7.61 -14.65
#